data_AF-A0ABD1UK53-F1
#
_entry.id   AF-A0ABD1UK53-F1
#
_cell.length_a   1.000
_cell.length_b   1.000
_cell.length_c   1.000
_cell.angle_alpha   90.00
_cell.angle_beta   90.00
_cell.angle_gamma   90.00
#
_symmetry.space_group_name_H-M   'P 1'
#
loop_
_entity.id
_entity.type
_entity.pdbx_description
1 polymer ?
#
loop_
_entity_poly.entity_id
_entity_poly.type
_entity_poly.pdbx_seq_one_letter_code
_entity_poly.pdbx_strand_id
1 'polypeptide(L)'
;MLQLLICKSCASPRTLCVSGVSGDESTLFIENQYQNMGEDYKFITAITPNTTTWTTKVVVLEKTSVRTAYHSPTKYQNVVLMDMERNRVQATIYDTNIQAFQDHLIPSRTYLISNAVVRLTKP
;
A
#
# COMPACT_ATOMS: atom_id res chain seq x y z
N MET A 1 -10.70 15.69 -0.22
CA MET A 1 -9.70 15.99 0.82
C MET A 1 -10.03 15.12 2.04
N LEU A 2 -9.40 13.95 2.17
CA LEU A 2 -9.48 13.14 3.38
C LEU A 2 -8.09 13.07 4.00
N GLN A 3 -8.00 13.49 5.26
CA GLN A 3 -6.78 13.57 6.04
C GLN A 3 -7.00 12.79 7.35
N LEU A 4 -5.94 12.13 7.82
CA LEU A 4 -5.76 11.50 9.15
C LEU A 4 -6.60 10.22 9.40
N LEU A 5 -6.16 9.19 10.15
CA LEU A 5 -5.36 9.20 11.36
C LEU A 5 -4.69 7.83 11.61
N ILE A 6 -3.65 7.91 12.43
CA ILE A 6 -2.66 6.91 12.83
C ILE A 6 -3.30 5.76 13.65
N CYS A 7 -3.18 4.52 13.20
CA CYS A 7 -3.38 3.37 14.10
C CYS A 7 -2.16 3.20 15.01
N LYS A 8 -2.36 3.52 16.29
CA LYS A 8 -1.45 3.15 17.37
C LYS A 8 -1.34 1.62 17.45
N SER A 9 -0.10 1.16 17.56
CA SER A 9 0.26 -0.21 17.93
C SER A 9 -0.13 -1.32 16.95
N CYS A 10 0.66 -1.49 15.89
CA CYS A 10 0.98 -2.84 15.45
C CYS A 10 2.28 -3.26 16.15
N ALA A 11 2.27 -4.38 16.86
CA ALA A 11 3.45 -5.04 17.38
C ALA A 11 3.65 -6.33 16.58
N SER A 12 4.13 -6.21 15.34
CA SER A 12 4.59 -7.34 14.54
C SER A 12 5.55 -6.84 13.46
N PRO A 13 6.67 -7.54 13.21
CA PRO A 13 7.69 -7.12 12.27
C PRO A 13 7.22 -7.41 10.85
N ARG A 14 7.61 -6.58 9.89
CA ARG A 14 7.31 -6.76 8.45
C ARG A 14 5.88 -6.38 8.00
N THR A 15 5.45 -5.14 8.21
CA THR A 15 4.18 -4.67 7.65
C THR A 15 4.23 -3.23 7.16
N LEU A 16 3.79 -3.02 5.91
CA LEU A 16 3.43 -1.71 5.41
C LEU A 16 1.94 -1.45 5.71
N CYS A 17 1.62 -0.56 6.65
CA CYS A 17 0.23 -0.24 7.01
C CYS A 17 -0.27 0.89 6.11
N VAL A 18 -1.17 0.59 5.17
CA VAL A 18 -1.68 1.60 4.22
C VAL A 18 -2.79 2.44 4.87
N SER A 19 -2.58 3.76 4.91
CA SER A 19 -3.57 4.75 5.31
C SER A 19 -3.62 5.86 4.26
N GLY A 20 -4.47 5.67 3.25
CA GLY A 20 -4.70 6.61 2.15
C GLY A 20 -4.50 5.96 0.79
N VAL A 21 -5.58 5.83 0.02
CA VAL A 21 -5.55 5.49 -1.41
C VAL A 21 -6.40 6.53 -2.10
N SER A 22 -5.82 7.36 -2.97
CA SER A 22 -6.60 8.16 -3.90
C SER A 22 -6.99 7.25 -5.06
N GLY A 23 -8.29 7.00 -5.19
CA GLY A 23 -8.86 6.24 -6.30
C GLY A 23 -9.37 7.21 -7.35
N ASP A 24 -8.53 7.56 -8.32
CA ASP A 24 -9.03 8.06 -9.60
C ASP A 24 -8.91 6.93 -10.64
N GLU A 25 -10.08 6.51 -11.10
CA GLU A 25 -10.32 5.48 -12.10
C GLU A 25 -10.14 6.09 -13.49
N SER A 26 -9.08 5.70 -14.22
CA SER A 26 -8.98 5.66 -15.70
C SER A 26 -7.52 5.56 -16.13
N THR A 27 -7.05 4.41 -16.62
CA THR A 27 -6.13 4.36 -17.78
C THR A 27 -5.94 2.91 -18.23
N LEU A 28 -6.84 2.47 -19.11
CA LEU A 28 -6.45 1.57 -20.19
C LEU A 28 -5.66 2.39 -21.22
N PHE A 29 -4.74 1.71 -21.92
CA PHE A 29 -4.02 2.09 -23.15
C PHE A 29 -2.54 2.55 -23.04
N ILE A 30 -1.70 1.67 -23.60
CA ILE A 30 -0.54 1.92 -24.50
C ILE A 30 0.79 2.35 -23.86
N GLU A 31 1.85 1.64 -24.26
CA GLU A 31 3.24 1.95 -23.99
C GLU A 31 3.58 3.40 -24.37
N ASN A 32 4.44 4.03 -23.54
CA ASN A 32 5.05 5.36 -23.68
C ASN A 32 4.19 6.58 -23.31
N GLN A 33 4.86 7.45 -22.53
CA GLN A 33 4.53 8.84 -22.18
C GLN A 33 3.73 9.05 -20.88
N TYR A 34 4.39 9.20 -19.72
CA TYR A 34 3.94 10.09 -18.64
C TYR A 34 5.13 10.55 -17.77
N GLN A 35 5.95 11.45 -18.32
CA GLN A 35 6.59 12.48 -17.50
C GLN A 35 5.61 13.66 -17.35
N ASN A 36 5.52 14.21 -16.14
CA ASN A 36 4.83 15.44 -15.72
C ASN A 36 3.37 15.34 -15.25
N MET A 37 3.20 14.92 -13.99
CA MET A 37 2.33 15.62 -13.01
C MET A 37 3.15 15.72 -11.72
N GLY A 38 3.17 16.89 -11.08
CA GLY A 38 4.12 17.31 -10.03
C GLY A 38 4.00 16.61 -8.67
N GLU A 39 3.98 15.29 -8.65
CA GLU A 39 4.17 14.47 -7.45
C GLU A 39 5.38 13.55 -7.67
N ASP A 40 6.41 13.70 -6.83
CA ASP A 40 7.64 12.93 -6.90
C ASP A 40 7.39 11.50 -6.36
N TYR A 41 6.99 10.58 -7.24
CA TYR A 41 6.74 9.19 -6.87
C TYR A 41 8.06 8.45 -6.68
N LYS A 42 8.20 7.77 -5.54
CA LYS A 42 9.38 6.96 -5.19
C LYS A 42 9.17 5.50 -5.56
N PHE A 43 10.24 4.84 -6.02
CA PHE A 43 10.27 3.38 -6.10
C PHE A 43 10.20 2.75 -4.71
N ILE A 44 9.73 1.51 -4.63
CA ILE A 44 9.60 0.78 -3.36
C ILE A 44 10.95 0.70 -2.64
N THR A 45 12.03 0.49 -3.38
CA THR A 45 13.40 0.37 -2.87
C THR A 45 13.93 1.66 -2.23
N ALA A 46 13.42 2.83 -2.64
CA ALA A 46 13.79 4.13 -2.09
C ALA A 46 12.99 4.50 -0.82
N ILE A 47 12.00 3.70 -0.45
CA ILE A 47 11.14 3.94 0.71
C ILE A 47 11.69 3.19 1.92
N THR A 48 12.01 3.95 2.96
CA THR A 48 12.51 3.44 4.23
C THR A 48 11.55 3.83 5.37
N PRO A 49 11.64 3.22 6.56
CA PRO A 49 10.85 3.64 7.72
C PRO A 49 11.01 5.11 8.11
N ASN A 50 12.14 5.73 7.75
CA ASN A 50 12.44 7.12 8.07
C ASN A 50 12.00 8.09 6.95
N THR A 51 11.56 7.56 5.81
CA THR A 51 11.07 8.38 4.70
C THR A 51 9.73 8.98 5.09
N THR A 52 9.69 10.29 5.29
CA THR A 52 8.44 11.04 5.51
C THR A 52 7.82 11.43 4.18
N THR A 53 6.50 11.60 4.14
CA THR A 53 5.76 12.19 3.00
C THR A 53 6.18 11.62 1.65
N TRP A 54 5.86 10.35 1.42
CA TRP A 54 6.17 9.64 0.19
C TRP A 54 4.89 9.18 -0.50
N THR A 55 4.96 9.09 -1.83
CA THR A 55 3.97 8.43 -2.68
C THR A 55 4.69 7.45 -3.59
N THR A 56 4.12 6.28 -3.83
CA THR A 56 4.62 5.28 -4.78
C THR A 56 3.51 4.81 -5.70
N LYS A 57 3.83 4.61 -6.97
CA LYS A 57 2.92 4.09 -7.98
C LYS A 57 3.11 2.60 -8.12
N VAL A 58 2.05 1.83 -7.84
CA VAL A 58 2.12 0.38 -7.79
C VAL A 58 0.93 -0.28 -8.46
N VAL A 59 1.15 -1.46 -9.01
CA VAL A 59 0.10 -2.40 -9.43
C VAL A 59 -0.14 -3.38 -8.28
N VAL A 60 -1.41 -3.65 -7.98
CA VAL A 60 -1.77 -4.73 -7.06
C VAL A 60 -1.64 -6.06 -7.78
N LEU A 61 -0.76 -6.93 -7.32
CA LEU A 61 -0.63 -8.28 -7.86
C LEU A 61 -1.68 -9.20 -7.24
N GLU A 62 -1.80 -9.18 -5.92
CA GLU A 62 -2.64 -10.11 -5.16
C GLU A 62 -3.23 -9.43 -3.93
N LYS A 63 -4.44 -9.83 -3.54
CA LYS A 63 -5.10 -9.44 -2.29
C LYS A 63 -5.69 -10.69 -1.67
N THR A 64 -5.19 -11.11 -0.51
CA THR A 64 -5.60 -12.36 0.13
C THR A 64 -6.98 -12.22 0.77
N SER A 65 -7.62 -13.34 1.14
CA SER A 65 -8.76 -13.29 2.06
C SER A 65 -8.34 -12.74 3.42
N VAL A 66 -9.31 -12.17 4.14
CA VAL A 66 -9.12 -11.71 5.53
C VAL A 66 -8.82 -12.90 6.43
N ARG A 67 -7.81 -12.77 7.30
CA ARG A 67 -7.37 -13.77 8.27
C ARG A 67 -7.39 -13.17 9.67
N THR A 68 -7.53 -14.02 10.67
CA THR A 68 -7.33 -13.63 12.07
C THR A 68 -5.92 -14.02 12.49
N ALA A 69 -5.23 -13.15 13.24
CA ALA A 69 -3.92 -13.45 13.79
C ALA A 69 -3.98 -14.64 14.76
N TYR A 70 -2.90 -15.41 14.85
CA TYR A 70 -2.89 -16.63 15.67
C TYR A 70 -2.94 -16.33 17.18
N HIS A 71 -2.31 -15.24 17.62
CA HIS A 71 -2.20 -14.87 19.03
C HIS A 71 -3.04 -13.65 19.44
N SER A 72 -3.85 -13.08 18.53
CA SER A 72 -4.69 -11.92 18.82
C SER A 72 -5.98 -11.95 18.01
N PRO A 73 -7.06 -11.31 18.48
CA PRO A 73 -8.30 -11.20 17.70
C PRO A 73 -8.18 -10.27 16.48
N THR A 74 -6.99 -9.69 16.26
CA THR A 74 -6.69 -8.78 15.15
C THR A 74 -6.92 -9.45 13.81
N LYS A 75 -7.74 -8.82 12.96
CA LYS A 75 -7.92 -9.25 11.58
C LYS A 75 -6.92 -8.57 10.69
N TYR A 76 -6.41 -9.29 9.70
CA TYR A 76 -5.48 -8.76 8.73
C TYR A 76 -5.77 -9.29 7.32
N GLN A 77 -5.38 -8.52 6.33
CA GLN A 77 -5.45 -8.88 4.92
C GLN A 77 -4.15 -8.47 4.25
N ASN A 78 -3.49 -9.40 3.55
CA ASN A 78 -2.24 -9.11 2.87
C ASN A 78 -2.51 -8.70 1.42
N VAL A 79 -1.72 -7.75 0.93
CA VAL A 79 -1.74 -7.28 -0.46
C VAL A 79 -0.32 -7.31 -1.00
N VAL A 80 -0.10 -7.92 -2.15
CA VAL A 80 1.18 -7.88 -2.85
C VAL A 80 1.14 -6.74 -3.85
N LEU A 81 2.10 -5.83 -3.74
CA LEU A 81 2.23 -4.64 -4.56
C LEU A 81 3.51 -4.73 -5.38
N MET A 82 3.48 -4.18 -6.59
CA MET A 82 4.65 -4.12 -7.47
C MET A 82 4.77 -2.73 -8.09
N ASP A 83 5.95 -2.14 -8.03
CA ASP A 83 6.22 -0.86 -8.70
C ASP A 83 6.57 -1.05 -10.20
N MET A 84 6.87 0.06 -10.87
CA MET A 84 7.22 0.07 -12.30
C MET A 84 8.55 -0.62 -12.60
N GLU A 85 9.46 -0.73 -11.63
CA GLU A 85 10.73 -1.46 -11.74
C GLU A 85 10.61 -2.94 -11.35
N ARG A 86 9.39 -3.43 -11.16
CA ARG A 86 9.08 -4.80 -10.73
C ARG A 86 9.59 -5.14 -9.33
N ASN A 87 9.91 -4.15 -8.51
CA ASN A 87 10.16 -4.37 -7.09
C ASN A 87 8.83 -4.74 -6.43
N ARG A 88 8.85 -5.76 -5.57
CA ARG A 88 7.64 -6.25 -4.90
C ARG A 88 7.71 -6.00 -3.41
N VAL A 89 6.56 -5.65 -2.82
CA VAL A 89 6.41 -5.54 -1.38
C VAL A 89 5.07 -6.12 -0.95
N GLN A 90 5.06 -6.72 0.24
CA GLN A 90 3.81 -7.10 0.90
C GLN A 90 3.36 -5.96 1.81
N ALA A 91 2.16 -5.46 1.57
CA ALA A 91 1.43 -4.59 2.48
C ALA A 91 0.41 -5.41 3.28
N THR A 92 0.08 -4.93 4.47
CA THR A 92 -0.96 -5.56 5.30
C THR A 92 -1.95 -4.50 5.76
N ILE A 93 -3.22 -4.82 5.62
CA ILE A 93 -4.36 -4.02 6.05
C ILE A 93 -4.90 -4.66 7.32
N TYR A 94 -5.15 -3.87 8.37
CA TYR A 94 -5.65 -4.37 9.65
C TYR A 94 -7.06 -3.88 9.95
N ASP A 95 -7.82 -4.71 10.66
CA ASP A 95 -9.07 -4.37 11.34
C ASP A 95 -10.01 -3.47 10.52
N THR A 96 -10.33 -2.25 11.01
CA THR A 96 -11.29 -1.32 10.39
C THR A 96 -10.88 -0.90 8.97
N ASN A 97 -9.58 -0.87 8.68
CA ASN A 97 -9.09 -0.49 7.36
C ASN A 97 -9.44 -1.55 6.31
N ILE A 98 -9.66 -2.81 6.71
CA ILE A 98 -10.08 -3.87 5.80
C ILE A 98 -11.41 -3.52 5.14
N GLN A 99 -12.36 -3.01 5.94
CA GLN A 99 -13.66 -2.57 5.42
C GLN A 99 -13.52 -1.31 4.55
N ALA A 100 -12.70 -0.34 4.99
CA ALA A 100 -12.46 0.88 4.23
C ALA A 100 -11.83 0.62 2.85
N PHE A 101 -11.00 -0.42 2.73
CA PHE A 101 -10.34 -0.82 1.48
C PHE A 101 -11.01 -2.02 0.81
N GLN A 102 -12.23 -2.40 1.17
CA GLN A 102 -12.89 -3.60 0.64
C GLN A 102 -12.96 -3.57 -0.90
N ASP A 103 -13.46 -2.45 -1.44
CA ASP A 103 -13.63 -2.23 -2.89
C ASP A 103 -12.43 -1.52 -3.53
N HIS A 104 -11.34 -1.36 -2.79
CA HIS A 104 -10.07 -0.80 -3.27
C HIS A 104 -8.98 -1.87 -3.31
N LEU A 105 -7.85 -1.53 -3.92
CA LEU A 105 -6.71 -2.43 -4.09
C LEU A 105 -7.11 -3.71 -4.82
N ILE A 106 -7.83 -3.54 -5.93
CA ILE A 106 -8.29 -4.63 -6.78
C ILE A 106 -7.06 -5.15 -7.56
N PRO A 107 -6.82 -6.48 -7.60
CA PRO A 107 -5.74 -7.06 -8.39
C PRO A 107 -5.73 -6.57 -9.84
N SER A 108 -4.54 -6.45 -10.40
CA SER A 108 -4.26 -5.91 -11.74
C SER A 108 -4.60 -4.43 -11.96
N ARG A 109 -5.02 -3.69 -10.93
CA ARG A 109 -5.19 -2.23 -11.01
C ARG A 109 -3.99 -1.48 -10.42
N THR A 110 -3.75 -0.30 -10.97
CA THR A 110 -2.68 0.61 -10.55
C THR A 110 -3.23 1.62 -9.54
N TYR A 111 -2.45 1.89 -8.49
CA TYR A 111 -2.78 2.83 -7.44
C TYR A 111 -1.57 3.69 -7.07
N LEU A 112 -1.86 4.88 -6.55
CA LEU A 112 -0.91 5.69 -5.82
C LEU A 112 -1.11 5.40 -4.33
N ILE A 113 -0.05 4.93 -3.68
CA ILE A 113 -0.04 4.69 -2.24
C ILE A 113 0.86 5.74 -1.61
N SER A 114 0.34 6.45 -0.61
CA SER A 114 1.08 7.47 0.11
C SER A 114 0.92 7.34 1.62
N ASN A 115 1.88 7.90 2.36
CA ASN A 115 1.83 8.07 3.81
C ASN A 115 1.49 6.79 4.62
N ALA A 116 1.86 5.63 4.08
CA ALA A 116 1.72 4.36 4.77
C ALA A 116 2.88 4.14 5.75
N VAL A 117 2.61 3.44 6.86
CA VAL A 117 3.65 3.11 7.84
C VAL A 117 4.54 2.02 7.27
N VAL A 118 5.84 2.29 7.13
CA VAL A 118 6.84 1.33 6.62
C VAL A 118 7.57 0.72 7.80
N ARG A 119 7.71 -0.62 7.82
CA ARG A 119 8.40 -1.33 8.90
C ARG A 119 9.49 -2.19 8.35
N LEU A 120 10.63 -2.18 9.05
CA LEU A 120 11.70 -3.11 8.78
C LEU A 120 11.29 -4.53 9.13
N THR A 121 11.98 -5.40 8.42
CA THR A 121 11.54 -6.70 8.07
C THR A 121 12.70 -7.58 8.59
N LYS A 122 12.63 -8.14 9.81
CA LYS A 122 13.75 -8.92 10.41
C LYS A 122 14.15 -10.06 9.48
N PRO A 123 15.42 -10.16 9.01
CA PRO A 123 15.89 -11.07 7.95
C PRO A 123 15.17 -12.40 7.92
#